data_AF-A0A0L6JF95-F1
#
_entry.id   AF-A0A0L6JF95-F1
#
_cell.length_a   1.000
_cell.length_b   1.000
_cell.length_c   1.000
_cell.angle_alpha   90.00
_cell.angle_beta   90.00
_cell.angle_gamma   90.00
#
_symmetry.space_group_name_H-M   'P 1'
#
loop_
_entity.id
_entity.type
_entity.pdbx_description
1 polymer ?
#
loop_
_entity_poly.entity_id
_entity_poly.type
_entity_poly.pdbx_seq_one_letter_code
_entity_poly.pdbx_strand_id
1 'polypeptide(L)'
;MVVDSRSPADRAPTGTAFPELDRVRTLAEVIGEDGERVPAASTGTIVAVWGAGAAFDVEFMQPVEALAAIAPATLVLVQRAGA
;
A
#
# COMPACT_ATOMS: atom_id res chain seq x y z
N MET A 1 14.12 18.40 29.45
CA MET A 1 12.77 17.91 29.14
C MET A 1 12.55 18.20 27.66
N VAL A 2 12.68 17.21 26.78
CA VAL A 2 12.39 17.39 25.35
C VAL A 2 10.89 17.18 25.21
N VAL A 3 10.14 18.25 25.01
CA VAL A 3 8.71 18.15 24.67
C VAL A 3 8.63 17.79 23.19
N ASP A 4 8.10 16.61 22.92
CA ASP A 4 7.84 16.13 21.56
C ASP A 4 6.96 17.15 20.84
N SER A 5 7.48 17.75 19.76
CA SER A 5 6.87 18.87 19.03
C SER A 5 5.98 18.42 17.87
N ARG A 6 5.63 17.13 17.81
CA ARG A 6 4.77 16.57 16.76
C ARG A 6 3.31 17.00 16.97
N SER A 7 2.65 17.36 15.88
CA SER A 7 1.27 17.84 15.86
C SER A 7 0.30 16.69 16.18
N PRO A 8 -0.88 16.94 16.78
CA PRO A 8 -1.96 15.95 16.86
C PRO A 8 -2.36 15.39 15.49
N ALA A 9 -2.10 16.12 14.40
CA ALA A 9 -2.28 15.66 13.02
C ALA A 9 -1.25 14.63 12.56
N ASP A 10 -0.08 14.54 13.22
CA ASP A 10 0.90 13.47 13.01
C ASP A 10 0.44 12.17 13.69
N ARG A 11 -0.59 12.25 14.55
CA ARG A 11 -1.34 11.12 15.10
C ARG A 11 -2.52 10.77 14.17
N ALA A 12 -2.27 10.72 12.87
CA ALA A 12 -3.18 10.04 11.97
C ALA A 12 -3.33 8.58 12.46
N PRO A 13 -4.54 7.99 12.44
CA PRO A 13 -4.74 6.65 12.96
C PRO A 13 -3.79 5.70 12.22
N THR A 14 -2.93 5.05 13.00
CA THR A 14 -2.13 3.91 12.56
C THR A 14 -3.12 2.79 12.25
N GLY A 15 -3.58 2.74 11.00
CA GLY A 15 -4.66 1.86 10.57
C GLY A 15 -5.02 2.15 9.12
N THR A 16 -4.14 1.80 8.19
CA THR A 16 -4.41 1.95 6.75
C THR A 16 -5.44 0.92 6.30
N ALA A 17 -6.73 1.26 6.45
CA ALA A 17 -7.82 0.54 5.80
C ALA A 17 -7.88 1.01 4.34
N PHE A 18 -7.06 0.40 3.48
CA PHE A 18 -7.29 0.47 2.04
C PHE A 18 -8.36 -0.59 1.72
N PRO A 19 -9.59 -0.24 1.33
CA PRO A 19 -10.53 -1.20 0.78
C PRO A 19 -10.05 -1.76 -0.56
N GLU A 20 -10.68 -2.84 -1.00
CA GLU A 20 -10.54 -3.32 -2.37
C GLU A 20 -10.86 -2.21 -3.37
N LEU A 21 -10.19 -2.27 -4.52
CA LEU A 21 -10.25 -1.33 -5.64
C LEU A 21 -9.62 0.05 -5.39
N ASP A 22 -9.10 0.32 -4.19
CA ASP A 22 -8.21 1.46 -4.01
C ASP A 22 -6.97 1.33 -4.89
N ARG A 23 -6.55 2.43 -5.51
CA ARG A 23 -5.24 2.53 -6.15
C ARG A 23 -4.21 2.94 -5.11
N VAL A 24 -3.12 2.20 -5.05
CA VAL A 24 -2.01 2.41 -4.12
C VAL A 24 -0.70 2.49 -4.85
N ARG A 25 0.31 3.07 -4.20
CA ARG A 25 1.68 3.13 -4.70
C ARG A 25 2.64 2.50 -3.72
N THR A 26 3.58 1.71 -4.22
CA THR A 26 4.63 1.08 -3.41
C THR A 26 5.66 2.11 -2.94
N LEU A 27 6.13 1.98 -1.70
CA LEU A 27 7.20 2.80 -1.13
C LEU A 27 8.59 2.18 -1.31
N ALA A 28 8.65 0.88 -1.56
CA ALA A 28 9.87 0.11 -1.77
C ALA A 28 9.67 -0.88 -2.93
N GLU A 29 10.76 -1.51 -3.39
CA GLU A 29 10.67 -2.67 -4.28
C GLU A 29 9.87 -3.79 -3.57
N VAL A 30 8.97 -4.43 -4.31
CA VAL A 30 8.20 -5.58 -3.84
C VAL A 30 8.38 -6.75 -4.79
N ILE A 31 8.28 -7.96 -4.25
CA ILE A 31 8.42 -9.20 -5.02
C ILE A 31 7.01 -9.75 -5.28
N GLY A 32 6.70 -9.97 -6.55
CA GLY A 32 5.47 -10.62 -7.00
C GLY A 32 5.44 -12.09 -6.59
N GLU A 33 4.25 -12.70 -6.64
CA GLU A 33 4.04 -14.10 -6.28
C GLU A 33 4.86 -15.07 -7.16
N ASP A 34 5.12 -14.69 -8.42
CA ASP A 34 5.94 -15.47 -9.36
C ASP A 34 7.41 -14.99 -9.39
N GLY A 35 7.81 -14.12 -8.47
CA GLY A 35 9.19 -13.66 -8.27
C GLY A 35 9.56 -12.40 -9.04
N GLU A 36 8.60 -11.71 -9.67
CA GLU A 36 8.84 -10.46 -10.38
C GLU A 36 9.27 -9.35 -9.42
N ARG A 37 10.13 -8.44 -9.90
CA ARG A 37 10.51 -7.25 -9.14
C ARG A 37 9.66 -6.08 -9.59
N VAL A 38 8.73 -5.66 -8.74
CA VAL A 38 7.95 -4.44 -8.94
C VAL A 38 8.72 -3.28 -8.30
N PRO A 39 9.18 -2.28 -9.08
CA PRO A 39 9.97 -1.18 -8.54
C PRO A 39 9.19 -0.36 -7.51
N ALA A 40 9.93 0.31 -6.62
CA ALA A 40 9.36 1.36 -5.78
C ALA A 40 8.65 2.43 -6.62
N ALA A 41 7.65 3.08 -6.03
CA ALA A 41 6.78 4.06 -6.70
C ALA A 41 5.87 3.50 -7.81
N SER A 42 5.79 2.19 -7.99
CA SER A 42 4.82 1.56 -8.89
C SER A 42 3.41 1.68 -8.34
N THR A 43 2.44 1.95 -9.22
CA THR A 43 1.02 2.06 -8.84
C THR A 43 0.29 0.78 -9.20
N GLY A 44 -0.45 0.23 -8.26
CA GLY A 44 -1.30 -0.95 -8.44
C GLY A 44 -2.68 -0.75 -7.85
N THR A 45 -3.55 -1.74 -8.03
CA THR A 45 -4.91 -1.78 -7.50
C THR A 45 -5.00 -2.87 -6.45
N ILE A 46 -5.61 -2.57 -5.31
CA ILE A 46 -5.89 -3.62 -4.32
C ILE A 46 -7.01 -4.51 -4.84
N VAL A 47 -6.75 -5.81 -4.92
CA VAL A 47 -7.72 -6.82 -5.38
C VAL A 47 -8.18 -7.75 -4.27
N ALA A 48 -7.48 -7.78 -3.13
CA ALA A 48 -7.92 -8.48 -1.92
C ALA A 48 -7.38 -7.82 -0.64
N VAL A 49 -8.14 -7.93 0.45
CA VAL A 49 -7.73 -7.47 1.79
C VAL A 49 -7.66 -8.64 2.77
N TRP A 50 -6.51 -8.84 3.40
CA TRP A 50 -6.26 -9.96 4.30
C TRP A 50 -6.15 -9.53 5.76
N GLY A 51 -6.63 -10.38 6.68
CA GLY A 51 -6.42 -10.20 8.12
C GLY A 51 -6.87 -8.83 8.66
N ALA A 52 -7.99 -8.31 8.15
CA ALA A 52 -8.49 -6.96 8.47
C ALA A 52 -7.49 -5.82 8.14
N GLY A 53 -6.72 -5.97 7.04
CA GLY A 53 -5.76 -4.97 6.58
C GLY A 53 -4.31 -5.23 7.02
N ALA A 54 -4.02 -6.45 7.50
CA ALA A 54 -2.66 -6.88 7.80
C ALA A 54 -1.80 -7.04 6.53
N ALA A 55 -2.44 -7.37 5.40
CA ALA A 55 -1.82 -7.44 4.08
C ALA A 55 -2.86 -7.18 2.97
N PHE A 56 -2.38 -6.86 1.78
CA PHE A 56 -3.19 -6.59 0.59
C PHE A 56 -2.59 -7.29 -0.61
N ASP A 57 -3.42 -7.96 -1.42
CA ASP A 57 -2.98 -8.34 -2.76
C ASP A 57 -3.15 -7.13 -3.66
N VAL A 58 -2.05 -6.74 -4.31
CA VAL A 58 -2.00 -5.60 -5.21
C VAL A 58 -1.64 -6.10 -6.59
N GLU A 59 -2.52 -5.86 -7.55
CA GLU A 59 -2.30 -6.13 -8.96
C GLU A 59 -1.65 -4.92 -9.64
N PHE A 60 -0.53 -5.17 -10.32
CA PHE A 60 0.22 -4.19 -11.11
C PHE A 60 0.12 -4.56 -12.58
N MET A 61 -0.08 -3.54 -13.42
CA MET A 61 -0.07 -3.69 -14.89
C MET A 61 1.17 -3.07 -15.54
N GLN A 62 1.81 -2.11 -14.86
CA GLN A 62 2.99 -1.37 -15.34
C GLN A 62 3.85 -0.91 -14.16
N PRO A 63 5.19 -0.83 -14.31
CA PRO A 63 5.98 -1.22 -15.49
C PRO A 63 6.13 -2.75 -15.66
N VAL A 64 5.70 -3.51 -14.65
CA VAL A 64 5.75 -4.98 -14.62
C VAL A 64 4.34 -5.47 -14.30
N GLU A 65 3.87 -6.47 -15.03
CA GLU A 65 2.65 -7.21 -14.70
C GLU A 65 2.97 -8.17 -13.56
N ALA A 66 2.29 -8.02 -12.42
CA ALA A 66 2.53 -8.83 -11.23
C ALA A 66 1.36 -8.75 -10.25
N LEU A 67 1.17 -9.81 -9.47
CA LEU A 67 0.37 -9.82 -8.25
C LEU A 67 1.31 -9.94 -7.05
N ALA A 68 1.10 -9.13 -6.01
CA ALA A 68 1.94 -9.20 -4.81
C ALA A 68 1.12 -9.00 -3.53
N ALA A 69 1.37 -9.84 -2.53
CA ALA A 69 0.91 -9.65 -1.16
C ALA A 69 1.82 -8.64 -0.43
N ILE A 70 1.27 -7.48 -0.05
CA ILE A 70 2.05 -6.34 0.46
C ILE A 70 1.52 -5.88 1.83
N ALA A 71 2.43 -5.64 2.76
CA ALA A 71 2.11 -5.07 4.06
C ALA A 71 1.69 -3.59 3.96
N PRO A 72 0.77 -3.11 4.83
CA PRO A 72 0.29 -1.72 4.83
C PRO A 72 1.39 -0.66 4.83
N ALA A 73 2.48 -0.92 5.58
CA ALA A 73 3.58 0.02 5.74
C ALA A 73 4.38 0.27 4.45
N THR A 74 4.20 -0.55 3.42
CA THR A 74 4.87 -0.43 2.13
C THR A 74 4.00 0.28 1.08
N LEU A 75 2.80 0.72 1.45
CA LEU A 75 1.83 1.31 0.54
C LEU A 75 1.43 2.72 0.98
N VAL A 76 1.15 3.56 -0.02
CA VAL A 76 0.42 4.82 0.16
C VAL A 76 -0.77 4.85 -0.78
N LEU A 77 -1.87 5.44 -0.31
CA LEU A 77 -3.04 5.66 -1.15
C LEU A 77 -2.72 6.64 -2.29
N VAL A 78 -3.18 6.30 -3.49
CA VAL A 78 -3.21 7.20 -4.65
C VAL A 78 -4.63 7.68 -4.92
N GLN A 79 -5.60 6.77 -4.95
CA GLN A 79 -7.00 7.09 -5.24
C GLN A 79 -7.92 6.11 -4.53
N ARG A 80 -9.02 6.61 -3.96
CA ARG A 80 -10.08 5.76 -3.39
C ARG A 80 -10.93 5.14 -4.49
N ALA A 81 -11.43 3.94 -4.25
CA ALA A 81 -12.48 3.35 -5.08
C ALA A 81 -13.66 4.33 -5.24
N GLY A 82 -14.11 4.54 -6.48
CA GLY A 82 -15.26 5.38 -6.80
C GLY A 82 -15.06 6.91 -6.70
N ALA A 83 -13.84 7.38 -6.44
CA ALA A 83 -13.48 8.80 -6.47
C ALA A 83 -13.14 9.29 -7.88
#